data_AF-A0A523UIR3-F1
#
_entry.id   AF-A0A523UIR3-F1
#
_cell.length_a   1.000
_cell.length_b   1.000
_cell.length_c   1.000
_cell.angle_alpha   90.00
_cell.angle_beta   90.00
_cell.angle_gamma   90.00
#
_symmetry.space_group_name_H-M   'P 1'
#
loop_
_entity.id
_entity.type
_entity.pdbx_description
1 polymer ?
#
loop_
_entity_poly.entity_id
_entity_poly.type
_entity_poly.pdbx_seq_one_letter_code
_entity_poly.pdbx_strand_id
1 'polypeptide(L)'
;MAKKPYHRKISGRREQLGPYPMEKLKKVKQPTTLITDDIPRFDEREHGFARTIRGDFGPHLAHEFERFITKHPLGAALANMAGIMVPLVDGEVAQAKAPLPKDPQVLSRHIKQLGYFLRADIVGICRLPQYAVYHHDLAGNPVELNHKYAIL
;
A
#
# COMPACT_ATOMS: atom_id res chain seq x y z
N MET A 1 34.59 0.21 -10.18
CA MET A 1 34.52 0.00 -8.71
C MET A 1 33.34 -0.91 -8.40
N ALA A 2 33.60 -2.16 -8.00
CA ALA A 2 32.54 -3.10 -7.64
C ALA A 2 31.86 -2.68 -6.33
N LYS A 3 30.52 -2.59 -6.32
CA LYS A 3 29.75 -2.38 -5.08
C LYS A 3 30.05 -3.55 -4.14
N LYS A 4 30.55 -3.26 -2.92
CA LYS A 4 30.69 -4.27 -1.87
C LYS A 4 29.32 -4.96 -1.67
N PRO A 5 29.26 -6.31 -1.68
CA PRO A 5 28.01 -7.01 -1.44
C PRO A 5 27.49 -6.66 -0.05
N TYR A 6 26.24 -6.19 0.01
CA TYR A 6 25.57 -5.85 1.26
C TYR A 6 25.16 -7.16 1.94
N HIS A 7 26.09 -7.82 2.61
CA HIS A 7 25.80 -9.01 3.41
C HIS A 7 25.09 -8.58 4.70
N ARG A 8 23.76 -8.41 4.63
CA ARG A 8 22.93 -8.19 5.82
C ARG A 8 22.86 -9.52 6.59
N LYS A 9 23.53 -9.61 7.74
CA LYS A 9 23.30 -10.70 8.70
C LYS A 9 21.84 -10.63 9.14
N ILE A 10 21.02 -11.62 8.73
CA ILE A 10 19.60 -11.78 9.10
C ILE A 10 19.52 -12.50 10.46
N SER A 11 20.29 -12.04 11.46
CA SER A 11 20.11 -12.51 12.83
C SER A 11 20.51 -11.44 13.83
N GLY A 12 19.58 -10.54 14.14
CA GLY A 12 19.76 -9.55 15.20
C GLY A 12 18.47 -8.82 15.58
N ARG A 13 18.40 -8.36 16.84
CA ARG A 13 17.28 -7.61 17.46
C ARG A 13 16.87 -6.28 16.75
N ARG A 14 17.39 -6.01 15.55
CA ARG A 14 17.20 -4.79 14.74
C ARG A 14 16.57 -5.05 13.37
N GLU A 15 16.18 -6.28 13.04
CA GLU A 15 15.56 -6.59 11.74
C GLU A 15 14.30 -5.77 11.45
N GLN A 16 13.52 -5.47 12.49
CA GLN A 16 12.32 -4.62 12.42
C GLN A 16 12.61 -3.14 12.08
N LEU A 17 13.87 -2.72 12.02
CA LEU A 17 14.25 -1.34 11.67
C LEU A 17 14.44 -1.15 10.16
N GLY A 18 14.53 -2.24 9.39
CA GLY A 18 14.71 -2.15 7.95
C GLY A 18 16.14 -1.78 7.53
N PRO A 19 16.36 -1.55 6.22
CA PRO A 19 17.65 -1.20 5.66
C PRO A 19 18.05 0.27 5.86
N TYR A 20 17.08 1.16 6.10
CA TYR A 20 17.30 2.60 6.27
C TYR A 20 17.14 3.02 7.74
N PRO A 21 17.95 3.97 8.26
CA PRO A 21 17.96 4.35 9.67
C PRO A 21 16.79 5.29 10.05
N MET A 22 15.55 4.83 9.85
CA MET A 22 14.32 5.61 10.10
C MET A 22 14.15 5.98 11.59
N GLU A 23 14.81 5.28 12.50
CA GLU A 23 14.86 5.60 13.93
C GLU A 23 15.59 6.91 14.24
N LYS A 24 16.44 7.40 13.34
CA LYS A 24 17.15 8.67 13.50
C LYS A 24 16.30 9.88 13.10
N LEU A 25 15.18 9.68 12.40
CA LEU A 25 14.29 10.76 12.01
C LEU A 25 13.53 11.30 13.23
N LYS A 26 13.39 12.63 13.30
CA LYS A 26 12.58 13.29 14.33
C LYS A 26 11.13 12.90 14.15
N LYS A 27 10.52 12.32 15.19
CA LYS A 27 9.11 11.95 15.21
C LYS A 27 8.30 13.03 15.91
N VAL A 28 7.14 13.34 15.35
CA VAL A 28 6.16 14.29 15.88
C VAL A 28 4.81 13.60 15.98
N LYS A 29 3.95 14.03 16.92
CA LYS A 29 2.63 13.42 17.15
C LYS A 29 1.63 13.76 16.03
N GLN A 30 1.71 14.98 15.51
CA GLN A 30 0.89 15.45 14.40
C GLN A 30 1.79 15.69 13.19
N PRO A 31 1.28 15.47 11.96
CA PRO A 31 2.02 15.82 10.75
C PRO A 31 2.46 17.29 10.73
N THR A 32 3.49 17.60 9.96
CA THR A 32 4.01 18.97 9.80
C THR A 32 3.07 19.88 9.01
N THR A 33 2.02 19.31 8.41
CA THR A 33 0.96 20.00 7.69
C THR A 33 -0.35 19.79 8.43
N LEU A 34 -1.19 20.83 8.51
CA LEU A 34 -2.50 20.77 9.14
C LEU A 34 -3.39 19.75 8.42
N ILE A 35 -4.01 18.85 9.20
CA ILE A 35 -5.08 17.95 8.78
C ILE A 35 -6.30 18.32 9.64
N THR A 36 -7.41 18.68 9.01
CA THR A 36 -8.67 19.04 9.68
C THR A 36 -9.53 17.81 9.91
N ASP A 37 -10.56 17.95 10.75
CA ASP A 37 -11.48 16.84 11.06
C ASP A 37 -12.54 16.63 9.96
N ASP A 38 -12.83 17.66 9.16
CA ASP A 38 -13.89 17.67 8.14
C ASP A 38 -13.41 17.25 6.74
N ILE A 39 -12.73 16.10 6.64
CA ILE A 39 -12.25 15.58 5.34
C ILE A 39 -13.27 14.57 4.79
N PRO A 40 -13.94 14.87 3.65
CA PRO A 40 -14.88 13.93 3.06
C PRO A 40 -14.17 12.71 2.48
N ARG A 41 -14.87 11.57 2.48
CA ARG A 41 -14.43 10.40 1.73
C ARG A 41 -14.51 10.68 0.23
N PHE A 42 -13.52 10.20 -0.51
CA PHE A 42 -13.43 10.45 -1.96
C PHE A 42 -14.23 9.42 -2.76
N ASP A 43 -14.71 9.78 -3.95
CA ASP A 43 -15.32 8.83 -4.90
C ASP A 43 -14.22 8.25 -5.79
N GLU A 44 -14.04 6.93 -5.81
CA GLU A 44 -12.99 6.34 -6.66
C GLU A 44 -13.18 6.73 -8.13
N ARG A 45 -14.41 6.88 -8.62
CA ARG A 45 -14.71 7.23 -10.02
C ARG A 45 -14.22 8.62 -10.43
N GLU A 46 -13.90 9.47 -9.45
CA GLU A 46 -13.48 10.85 -9.68
C GLU A 46 -11.97 11.04 -9.69
N HIS A 47 -11.17 9.99 -9.45
CA HIS A 47 -9.72 10.11 -9.60
C HIS A 47 -9.33 10.24 -11.09
N GLY A 48 -8.17 10.84 -11.38
CA GLY A 48 -7.77 11.21 -12.73
C GLY A 48 -7.80 10.06 -13.76
N PHE A 49 -7.42 8.84 -13.36
CA PHE A 49 -7.50 7.68 -14.27
C PHE A 49 -8.94 7.25 -14.60
N ALA A 50 -9.85 7.19 -13.63
CA ALA A 50 -11.25 6.82 -13.85
C ALA A 50 -11.94 7.82 -14.79
N ARG A 51 -11.67 9.12 -14.57
CA ARG A 51 -12.12 10.21 -15.44
C ARG A 51 -11.55 10.11 -16.85
N THR A 52 -10.28 9.70 -16.99
CA THR A 52 -9.68 9.44 -18.29
C THR A 52 -10.40 8.31 -19.03
N ILE A 53 -10.65 7.17 -18.37
CA ILE A 53 -11.37 6.02 -18.95
C ILE A 53 -12.76 6.44 -19.41
N ARG A 54 -13.46 7.24 -18.60
CA ARG A 54 -14.80 7.77 -18.91
C ARG A 54 -14.83 8.78 -20.06
N GLY A 55 -13.66 9.32 -20.44
CA GLY A 55 -13.53 10.28 -21.54
C GLY A 55 -13.65 11.75 -21.12
N ASP A 56 -13.64 12.06 -19.83
CA ASP A 56 -13.77 13.42 -19.29
C ASP A 56 -12.69 14.37 -19.82
N PHE A 57 -11.52 13.84 -20.17
CA PHE A 57 -10.38 14.59 -20.70
C PHE A 57 -10.21 14.45 -22.23
N GLY A 58 -11.25 13.95 -22.92
CA GLY A 58 -11.28 13.82 -24.37
C GLY A 58 -10.87 12.44 -24.90
N PRO A 59 -11.18 12.17 -26.18
CA PRO A 59 -11.08 10.83 -26.77
C PRO A 59 -9.63 10.34 -26.93
N HIS A 60 -8.68 11.25 -27.09
CA HIS A 60 -7.27 10.88 -27.21
C HIS A 60 -6.76 10.20 -25.93
N LEU A 61 -7.01 10.81 -24.77
CA LEU A 61 -6.53 10.26 -23.50
C LEU A 61 -7.28 8.98 -23.12
N ALA A 62 -8.59 8.90 -23.39
CA ALA A 62 -9.35 7.67 -23.23
C ALA A 62 -8.74 6.52 -24.07
N HIS A 63 -8.39 6.78 -25.32
CA HIS A 63 -7.75 5.80 -26.20
C HIS A 63 -6.32 5.42 -25.79
N GLU A 64 -5.53 6.36 -25.26
CA GLU A 64 -4.17 6.07 -24.77
C GLU A 64 -4.17 5.28 -23.46
N PHE A 65 -5.23 5.39 -22.65
CA PHE A 65 -5.29 4.81 -21.32
C PHE A 65 -5.16 3.28 -21.31
N GLU A 66 -5.66 2.59 -22.33
CA GLU A 66 -5.55 1.13 -22.38
C GLU A 66 -4.12 0.65 -22.62
N ARG A 67 -3.26 1.50 -23.21
CA ARG A 67 -1.93 1.09 -23.67
C ARG A 67 -0.76 1.86 -23.06
N PHE A 68 -0.99 2.92 -22.28
CA PHE A 68 0.11 3.79 -21.82
C PHE A 68 1.17 3.05 -21.00
N ILE A 69 0.81 1.99 -20.27
CA ILE A 69 1.73 1.13 -19.52
C ILE A 69 2.41 0.09 -20.43
N THR A 70 1.68 -0.45 -21.40
CA THR A 70 2.08 -1.63 -22.18
C THR A 70 2.79 -1.30 -23.49
N LYS A 71 3.15 -0.03 -23.73
CA LYS A 71 3.90 0.41 -24.92
C LYS A 71 5.27 -0.26 -25.09
N HIS A 72 5.89 -0.66 -23.97
CA HIS A 72 7.17 -1.37 -23.97
C HIS A 72 6.98 -2.81 -23.47
N PRO A 73 7.63 -3.83 -24.07
CA PRO A 73 7.44 -5.24 -23.69
C PRO A 73 7.66 -5.52 -22.20
N LEU A 74 8.64 -4.85 -21.58
CA LEU A 74 8.86 -4.96 -20.13
C LEU A 74 7.66 -4.44 -19.32
N GLY A 75 7.07 -3.31 -19.72
CA GLY A 75 5.88 -2.77 -19.07
C GLY A 75 4.68 -3.71 -19.24
N ALA A 76 4.51 -4.31 -20.42
CA ALA A 76 3.48 -5.30 -20.68
C ALA A 76 3.62 -6.56 -19.81
N ALA A 77 4.84 -7.08 -19.66
CA ALA A 77 5.12 -8.23 -18.80
C ALA A 77 4.80 -7.94 -17.32
N LEU A 78 5.19 -6.77 -16.81
CA LEU A 78 4.89 -6.36 -15.44
C LEU A 78 3.38 -6.15 -15.21
N ALA A 79 2.67 -5.54 -16.17
CA ALA A 79 1.23 -5.36 -16.10
C ALA A 79 0.48 -6.70 -16.07
N ASN A 80 0.92 -7.67 -16.88
CA ASN A 80 0.36 -9.02 -16.87
C ASN A 80 0.53 -9.71 -15.51
N MET A 81 1.74 -9.66 -14.93
CA MET A 81 2.01 -10.20 -13.60
C MET A 81 1.15 -9.54 -12.52
N ALA A 82 0.99 -8.21 -12.57
CA ALA A 82 0.12 -7.48 -11.64
C ALA A 82 -1.34 -7.96 -11.75
N GLY A 83 -1.86 -8.11 -12.97
CA GLY A 83 -3.22 -8.59 -13.21
C GLY A 83 -3.50 -9.98 -12.62
N ILE A 84 -2.52 -10.89 -12.65
CA ILE A 84 -2.63 -12.22 -12.05
C ILE A 84 -2.68 -12.16 -10.51
N MET A 85 -2.04 -11.15 -9.89
CA MET A 85 -2.02 -11.00 -8.43
C MET A 85 -3.28 -10.34 -7.86
N VAL A 86 -4.00 -9.53 -8.64
CA VAL A 86 -5.19 -8.78 -8.16
C VAL A 86 -6.21 -9.68 -7.44
N PRO A 87 -6.59 -10.86 -7.95
CA PRO A 87 -7.57 -11.72 -7.28
C PRO A 87 -7.07 -12.32 -5.95
N LEU A 88 -5.77 -12.25 -5.65
CA LEU A 88 -5.16 -12.82 -4.45
C LEU A 88 -5.09 -11.82 -3.28
N VAL A 89 -5.50 -10.56 -3.50
CA VAL A 89 -5.40 -9.49 -2.50
C VAL A 89 -6.41 -9.64 -1.37
N ASP A 90 -7.54 -10.30 -1.64
CA ASP A 90 -8.57 -10.63 -0.65
C ASP A 90 -8.90 -12.12 -0.75
N GLY A 91 -9.52 -12.68 0.30
CA GLY A 91 -9.83 -14.10 0.33
C GLY A 91 -10.46 -14.57 1.63
N GLU A 92 -10.64 -15.88 1.72
CA GLU A 92 -11.27 -16.50 2.89
C GLU A 92 -10.44 -16.28 4.16
N VAL A 93 -11.09 -15.71 5.18
CA VAL A 93 -10.48 -15.56 6.50
C VAL A 93 -10.45 -16.92 7.19
N ALA A 94 -9.26 -17.34 7.64
CA ALA A 94 -9.10 -18.60 8.37
C ALA A 94 -10.01 -18.65 9.61
N GLN A 95 -10.75 -19.76 9.77
CA GLN A 95 -11.68 -19.96 10.90
C GLN A 95 -10.96 -20.02 12.25
N ALA A 96 -9.79 -20.66 12.28
CA ALA A 96 -8.96 -20.78 13.47
C ALA A 96 -7.95 -19.63 13.53
N LYS A 97 -7.90 -18.93 14.66
CA LYS A 97 -6.85 -17.94 14.91
C LYS A 97 -5.54 -18.65 15.23
N ALA A 98 -4.46 -18.22 14.58
CA ALA A 98 -3.12 -18.61 14.97
C ALA A 98 -2.83 -18.18 16.44
N PRO A 99 -1.95 -18.89 17.17
CA PRO A 99 -1.54 -18.51 18.52
C PRO A 99 -0.65 -17.26 18.47
N LEU A 100 -1.28 -16.09 18.34
CA LEU A 100 -0.60 -14.80 18.20
C LEU A 100 -0.32 -14.15 19.56
N PRO A 101 0.81 -13.42 19.71
CA PRO A 101 1.06 -12.57 20.86
C PRO A 101 -0.05 -11.53 21.05
N LYS A 102 -0.45 -11.28 22.31
CA LYS A 102 -1.46 -10.26 22.63
C LYS A 102 -0.91 -8.83 22.60
N ASP A 103 0.40 -8.66 22.74
CA ASP A 103 1.03 -7.34 22.73
C ASP A 103 1.11 -6.79 21.29
N PRO A 104 0.42 -5.68 20.97
CA PRO A 104 0.48 -5.06 19.64
C PRO A 104 1.89 -4.58 19.27
N GLN A 105 2.76 -4.28 20.25
CA GLN A 105 4.15 -3.94 19.98
C GLN A 105 4.93 -5.15 19.44
N VAL A 106 4.71 -6.35 19.97
CA VAL A 106 5.29 -7.58 19.41
C VAL A 106 4.76 -7.83 18.01
N LEU A 107 3.43 -7.74 17.82
CA LEU A 107 2.80 -8.00 16.52
C LEU A 107 3.29 -7.03 15.44
N SER A 108 3.41 -5.74 15.76
CA SER A 108 3.95 -4.73 14.83
C SER A 108 5.39 -5.02 14.41
N ARG A 109 6.23 -5.58 15.30
CA ARG A 109 7.59 -6.00 14.95
C ARG A 109 7.56 -7.18 13.98
N HIS A 110 6.71 -8.19 14.22
CA HIS A 110 6.56 -9.33 13.32
C HIS A 110 6.10 -8.89 11.93
N ILE A 111 5.10 -8.00 11.85
CA ILE A 111 4.60 -7.46 10.56
C ILE A 111 5.72 -6.73 9.81
N LYS A 112 6.50 -5.87 10.50
CA LYS A 112 7.64 -5.18 9.87
C LYS A 112 8.70 -6.15 9.39
N GLN A 113 9.06 -7.14 10.21
CA GLN A 113 10.01 -8.17 9.82
C GLN A 113 9.54 -8.95 8.60
N LEU A 114 8.25 -9.30 8.53
CA LEU A 114 7.66 -9.93 7.34
C LEU A 114 7.80 -9.05 6.11
N GLY A 115 7.46 -7.76 6.19
CA GLY A 115 7.63 -6.85 5.07
C GLY A 115 9.09 -6.76 4.59
N TYR A 116 10.05 -6.65 5.52
CA TYR A 116 11.47 -6.63 5.17
C TYR A 116 11.99 -7.98 4.62
N PHE A 117 11.46 -9.10 5.12
CA PHE A 117 11.73 -10.43 4.58
C PHE A 117 11.25 -10.53 3.13
N LEU A 118 10.05 -9.99 2.84
CA LEU A 118 9.48 -9.85 1.50
C LEU A 118 10.09 -8.68 0.68
N ARG A 119 11.22 -8.11 1.13
CA ARG A 119 12.01 -7.11 0.41
C ARG A 119 11.39 -5.71 0.32
N ALA A 120 10.46 -5.35 1.20
CA ALA A 120 10.05 -3.96 1.36
C ALA A 120 11.24 -3.09 1.80
N ASP A 121 11.35 -1.88 1.28
CA ASP A 121 12.41 -0.94 1.69
C ASP A 121 12.08 -0.25 3.03
N ILE A 122 10.81 0.07 3.26
CA ILE A 122 10.28 0.72 4.46
C ILE A 122 8.94 0.08 4.80
N VAL A 123 8.64 -0.08 6.09
CA VAL A 123 7.33 -0.54 6.57
C VAL A 123 6.81 0.35 7.70
N GLY A 124 5.64 0.94 7.49
CA GLY A 124 4.88 1.78 8.39
C GLY A 124 3.59 1.11 8.86
N ILE A 125 3.09 1.52 10.03
CA ILE A 125 1.80 1.08 10.55
C ILE A 125 1.12 2.27 11.20
N CYS A 126 -0.14 2.51 10.85
CA CYS A 126 -0.96 3.57 11.44
C CYS A 126 -2.40 3.07 11.70
N ARG A 127 -3.20 3.90 12.38
CA ARG A 127 -4.65 3.74 12.36
C ARG A 127 -5.15 4.13 10.97
N LEU A 128 -6.11 3.40 10.42
CA LEU A 128 -6.74 3.76 9.15
C LEU A 128 -7.81 4.83 9.41
N PRO A 129 -7.60 6.10 9.00
CA PRO A 129 -8.66 7.09 9.05
C PRO A 129 -9.70 6.79 7.97
N GLN A 130 -10.98 7.02 8.29
CA GLN A 130 -12.07 6.71 7.36
C GLN A 130 -12.07 7.61 6.12
N TYR A 131 -11.55 8.85 6.21
CA TYR A 131 -11.39 9.72 5.04
C TYR A 131 -10.41 9.18 3.98
N ALA A 132 -9.55 8.20 4.32
CA ALA A 132 -8.64 7.56 3.36
C ALA A 132 -9.30 6.39 2.60
N VAL A 133 -10.53 6.01 2.95
CA VAL A 133 -11.29 4.95 2.28
C VAL A 133 -12.27 5.60 1.31
N TYR A 134 -12.25 5.19 0.04
CA TYR A 134 -13.25 5.63 -0.94
C TYR A 134 -14.66 5.34 -0.45
N HIS A 135 -15.62 6.20 -0.78
CA HIS A 135 -17.03 5.97 -0.44
C HIS A 135 -17.79 5.14 -1.47
N HIS A 136 -17.40 5.23 -2.74
CA HIS A 136 -17.84 4.33 -3.82
C HIS A 136 -16.63 3.76 -4.56
N ASP A 137 -16.77 2.53 -5.04
CA ASP A 137 -15.82 1.88 -5.93
C ASP A 137 -15.98 2.32 -7.38
N LEU A 138 -15.10 1.86 -8.27
CA LEU A 138 -15.19 2.11 -9.72
C LEU A 138 -16.50 1.65 -10.37
N ALA A 139 -17.18 0.63 -9.81
CA ALA A 139 -18.47 0.16 -10.29
C ALA A 139 -19.65 1.01 -9.75
N GLY A 140 -19.37 1.93 -8.82
CA GLY A 140 -20.36 2.78 -8.19
C GLY A 140 -21.08 2.14 -7.01
N ASN A 141 -20.58 1.03 -6.46
CA ASN A 141 -21.10 0.43 -5.24
C ASN A 141 -20.55 1.15 -4.01
N PRO A 142 -21.34 1.31 -2.93
CA PRO A 142 -20.84 1.85 -1.68
C PRO A 142 -19.76 0.94 -1.09
N VAL A 143 -18.68 1.54 -0.59
CA VAL A 143 -17.56 0.82 0.03
C VAL A 143 -17.69 0.90 1.54
N GLU A 144 -17.66 -0.26 2.21
CA GLU A 144 -17.63 -0.36 3.67
C GLU A 144 -16.33 -1.05 4.11
N LEU A 145 -15.39 -0.28 4.71
CA LEU A 145 -14.11 -0.80 5.17
C LEU A 145 -13.82 -0.38 6.61
N ASN A 146 -14.06 -1.31 7.54
CA ASN A 146 -13.94 -1.07 8.98
C ASN A 146 -12.61 -1.56 9.58
N HIS A 147 -11.58 -1.73 8.75
CA HIS A 147 -10.26 -2.06 9.23
C HIS A 147 -9.70 -0.96 10.13
N LYS A 148 -9.18 -1.34 11.30
CA LYS A 148 -8.67 -0.40 12.30
C LYS A 148 -7.28 0.15 11.96
N TYR A 149 -6.48 -0.63 11.25
CA TYR A 149 -5.07 -0.34 10.99
C TYR A 149 -4.76 -0.46 9.51
N ALA A 150 -3.79 0.33 9.05
CA ALA A 150 -3.17 0.20 7.74
C ALA A 150 -1.69 -0.14 7.91
N ILE A 151 -1.19 -1.02 7.04
CA ILE A 151 0.22 -1.37 6.92
C ILE A 151 0.68 -0.78 5.57
N LEU A 152 1.74 0.02 5.60
CA LEU A 152 2.29 0.72 4.43
C LEU A 152 3.75 0.33 4.20
#